data_AF-A0A5S3TF14-F1
#
_entry.id   AF-A0A5S3TF14-F1
#
_cell.length_a   1.000
_cell.length_b   1.000
_cell.length_c   1.000
_cell.angle_alpha   90.00
_cell.angle_beta   90.00
_cell.angle_gamma   90.00
#
_symmetry.space_group_name_H-M   'P 1'
#
loop_
_entity.id
_entity.type
_entity.pdbx_description
1 polymer ?
#
loop_
_entity_poly.entity_id
_entity_poly.type
_entity_poly.pdbx_seq_one_letter_code
_entity_poly.pdbx_strand_id
1 'polypeptide(L)'
;MWSDKESKIDFLNFNETAESIKDLITEKELMPISVGVFGDWGAGKSTILELTKASLETDEQEYIQVHFDAWTFQGYDDAKAALLETIASTLVKKAADDKNLSAKAKEFAGRIDKIRLMGLLMDGGAALAGIPTIGGIQKIMGLFSGGDDGELDVDDVKGAVDGAKDVAKKNKGLIKDKKSFSPPKEIKEFRKAYSDLLKEFDKPLIVYVDNLDRCSPFNAISTLEAIRLFLFLPNTAFVIAADEDMIRLAVPEYHKGASQRHQTDYLDKLIQIPVHVPRPGVLEIRAYLMMLTAQDHGVTDAQLETIRCALEESLRLSWKQPQITIDELLQDHAIEKHSELRSKFVVAEQLAPLLAESTNINGNPRIVKRLLNQVKMRKKTAHRRGMQLDEKTITKLVIFERCLGTQATNKLYELIDKEKGFPKVLADLENSEVEFDEIKLPEEWKLDLAFIDKWSKLPPMFTEMDLTPAAYLSRESIPMGAVNAVMSGAAQKLVEELMKQKVRVSGVNSTAITTTPKEEYMSVMDGLIENFKLIGDWTERPTGIYGAVLLAKQDDKCCLSLLTFLKSLPRQRWLNPILKELEGTK
;
A
#
# COMPACT_ATOMS: atom_id res chain seq x y z
N MET A 1 2.79 2.00 -23.24
CA MET A 1 2.22 2.34 -21.91
C MET A 1 2.29 1.08 -21.09
N TRP A 2 2.69 1.17 -19.83
CA TRP A 2 3.00 0.00 -19.01
C TRP A 2 1.83 -0.35 -18.11
N SER A 3 1.62 -1.65 -17.89
CA SER A 3 0.61 -2.15 -16.95
C SER A 3 1.03 -1.89 -15.51
N ASP A 4 0.06 -1.54 -14.66
CA ASP A 4 0.22 -1.31 -13.23
C ASP A 4 0.06 -2.61 -12.40
N LYS A 5 0.36 -3.76 -13.03
CA LYS A 5 0.39 -5.08 -12.38
C LYS A 5 1.80 -5.39 -11.88
N GLU A 6 1.86 -6.23 -10.85
CA GLU A 6 3.09 -6.87 -10.38
C GLU A 6 3.83 -7.53 -11.55
N SER A 7 5.15 -7.35 -11.56
CA SER A 7 6.02 -7.89 -12.61
C SER A 7 6.55 -9.23 -12.17
N LYS A 8 6.55 -10.22 -13.07
CA LYS A 8 7.28 -11.48 -12.87
C LYS A 8 8.77 -11.34 -13.09
N ILE A 9 9.18 -10.23 -13.69
CA ILE A 9 10.56 -9.93 -14.05
C ILE A 9 11.08 -8.88 -13.09
N ASP A 10 12.22 -9.16 -12.47
CA ASP A 10 12.85 -8.26 -11.52
C ASP A 10 13.65 -7.16 -12.24
N PHE A 11 13.22 -5.91 -12.07
CA PHE A 11 13.90 -4.72 -12.58
C PHE A 11 14.58 -3.89 -11.48
N LEU A 12 14.43 -4.29 -10.21
CA LEU A 12 14.76 -3.49 -9.03
C LEU A 12 15.65 -4.23 -8.02
N ASN A 13 16.19 -5.40 -8.38
CA ASN A 13 16.96 -6.28 -7.50
C ASN A 13 16.17 -6.74 -6.26
N PHE A 14 14.86 -6.96 -6.41
CA PHE A 14 14.04 -7.60 -5.39
C PHE A 14 14.34 -9.10 -5.24
N ASN A 15 15.06 -9.71 -6.18
CA ASN A 15 15.52 -11.09 -6.10
C ASN A 15 16.31 -11.37 -4.83
N GLU A 16 17.19 -10.47 -4.37
CA GLU A 16 17.96 -10.66 -3.13
C GLU A 16 17.05 -10.81 -1.90
N THR A 17 15.99 -9.99 -1.83
CA THR A 17 14.98 -10.09 -0.76
C THR A 17 14.14 -11.36 -0.92
N ALA A 18 13.77 -11.72 -2.15
CA ALA A 18 13.00 -12.92 -2.44
C ALA A 18 13.77 -14.22 -2.13
N GLU A 19 15.08 -14.25 -2.41
CA GLU A 19 16.03 -15.31 -2.06
C GLU A 19 16.17 -15.41 -0.53
N SER A 20 16.32 -14.29 0.17
CA SER A 20 16.37 -14.28 1.64
C SER A 20 15.08 -14.82 2.28
N ILE A 21 13.91 -14.48 1.74
CA ILE A 21 12.62 -15.03 2.20
C ILE A 21 12.56 -16.52 1.89
N LYS A 22 13.01 -16.96 0.70
CA LYS A 22 13.10 -18.37 0.32
C LYS A 22 13.94 -19.15 1.34
N ASP A 23 15.12 -18.68 1.71
CA ASP A 23 16.00 -19.35 2.68
C ASP A 23 15.28 -19.55 4.03
N LEU A 24 14.58 -18.51 4.52
CA LEU A 24 13.80 -18.59 5.76
C LEU A 24 12.64 -19.61 5.70
N ILE A 25 11.88 -19.63 4.60
CA ILE A 25 10.67 -20.47 4.51
C ILE A 25 10.96 -21.92 4.07
N THR A 26 12.18 -22.20 3.63
CA THR A 26 12.64 -23.55 3.27
C THR A 26 13.39 -24.24 4.41
N GLU A 27 13.86 -23.49 5.40
CA GLU A 27 14.55 -24.02 6.57
C GLU A 27 13.60 -24.84 7.47
N LYS A 28 13.81 -26.16 7.52
CA LYS A 28 12.91 -27.09 8.22
C LYS A 28 12.87 -26.84 9.72
N GLU A 29 13.98 -26.40 10.30
CA GLU A 29 14.08 -26.11 11.74
C GLU A 29 13.29 -24.87 12.15
N LEU A 30 13.04 -23.94 11.22
CA LEU A 30 12.23 -22.75 11.47
C LEU A 30 10.72 -23.02 11.34
N MET A 31 10.31 -24.15 10.75
CA MET A 31 8.90 -24.46 10.53
C MET A 31 8.19 -24.98 11.80
N PRO A 32 6.94 -24.53 12.09
CA PRO A 32 6.17 -23.56 11.33
C PRO A 32 6.72 -22.13 11.48
N ILE A 33 6.70 -21.38 10.36
CA ILE A 33 7.22 -20.02 10.28
C ILE A 33 6.18 -19.03 9.71
N SER A 34 6.14 -17.80 10.25
CA SER A 34 5.41 -16.67 9.64
C SER A 34 6.36 -15.50 9.36
N VAL A 35 6.47 -15.15 8.07
CA VAL A 35 7.29 -14.05 7.56
C VAL A 35 6.36 -12.93 7.08
N GLY A 36 6.56 -11.71 7.57
CA GLY A 36 5.84 -10.52 7.11
C GLY A 36 6.68 -9.77 6.08
N VAL A 37 6.12 -9.43 4.93
CA VAL A 37 6.75 -8.60 3.89
C VAL A 37 6.11 -7.22 3.94
N PHE A 38 6.78 -6.29 4.58
CA PHE A 38 6.25 -4.96 4.91
C PHE A 38 6.81 -3.86 4.04
N GLY A 39 5.95 -2.92 3.64
CA GLY A 39 6.37 -1.72 2.92
C GLY A 39 5.17 -0.92 2.45
N ASP A 40 5.44 0.29 1.98
CA ASP A 40 4.40 1.24 1.58
C ASP A 40 3.59 0.73 0.37
N TRP A 41 2.48 1.40 0.09
CA TRP A 41 1.69 1.10 -1.09
C TRP A 41 2.49 1.34 -2.38
N GLY A 42 2.59 0.29 -3.21
CA GLY A 42 3.35 0.33 -4.47
C GLY A 42 4.87 0.11 -4.31
N ALA A 43 5.36 -0.21 -3.11
CA ALA A 43 6.79 -0.47 -2.85
C ALA A 43 7.33 -1.73 -3.54
N GLY A 44 6.48 -2.71 -3.87
CA GLY A 44 6.90 -3.96 -4.53
C GLY A 44 6.61 -5.25 -3.76
N LYS A 45 5.84 -5.20 -2.67
CA LYS A 45 5.48 -6.38 -1.85
C LYS A 45 4.98 -7.58 -2.66
N SER A 46 3.96 -7.39 -3.50
CA SER A 46 3.40 -8.45 -4.36
C SER A 46 4.42 -8.96 -5.40
N THR A 47 5.31 -8.10 -5.89
CA THR A 47 6.42 -8.50 -6.77
C THR A 47 7.37 -9.44 -6.04
N ILE A 48 7.77 -9.12 -4.80
CA ILE A 48 8.61 -9.99 -3.97
C ILE A 48 7.93 -11.34 -3.74
N LEU A 49 6.62 -11.38 -3.45
CA LEU A 49 5.91 -12.65 -3.29
C LEU A 49 5.94 -13.51 -4.56
N GLU A 50 5.69 -12.92 -5.74
CA GLU A 50 5.73 -13.66 -7.01
C GLU A 50 7.15 -14.12 -7.37
N LEU A 51 8.18 -13.32 -7.06
CA LEU A 51 9.59 -13.71 -7.23
C LEU A 51 9.98 -14.87 -6.29
N THR A 52 9.60 -14.81 -5.01
CA THR A 52 9.83 -15.92 -4.05
C THR A 52 9.10 -17.19 -4.48
N LYS A 53 7.88 -17.06 -5.01
CA LYS A 53 7.11 -18.19 -5.53
C LYS A 53 7.80 -18.83 -6.73
N ALA A 54 8.24 -18.00 -7.69
CA ALA A 54 8.95 -18.47 -8.88
C ALA A 54 10.28 -19.15 -8.53
N SER A 55 11.02 -18.65 -7.55
CA SER A 55 12.30 -19.24 -7.13
C SER A 55 12.17 -20.60 -6.42
N LEU A 56 10.98 -20.92 -5.89
CA LEU A 56 10.64 -22.24 -5.38
C LEU A 56 10.15 -23.21 -6.46
N GLU A 57 9.63 -22.72 -7.59
CA GLU A 57 9.21 -23.59 -8.71
C GLU A 57 10.40 -24.25 -9.41
N THR A 58 11.59 -23.67 -9.31
CA THR A 58 12.84 -24.18 -9.90
C THR A 58 13.71 -24.98 -8.92
N ASP A 59 13.24 -25.21 -7.69
CA ASP A 59 13.98 -25.95 -6.66
C ASP A 59 13.94 -27.47 -6.90
N GLU A 60 14.93 -28.20 -6.37
CA GLU A 60 14.94 -29.68 -6.42
C GLU A 60 13.86 -30.27 -5.51
N GLN A 61 13.56 -29.61 -4.39
CA GLN A 61 12.50 -30.02 -3.48
C GLN A 61 11.14 -29.52 -3.98
N GLU A 62 10.11 -30.36 -3.92
CA GLU A 62 8.75 -29.92 -4.26
C GLU A 62 8.05 -29.23 -3.09
N TYR A 63 7.39 -28.11 -3.37
CA TYR A 63 6.61 -27.32 -2.42
C TYR A 63 5.14 -27.25 -2.82
N ILE A 64 4.23 -27.28 -1.84
CA ILE A 64 2.82 -26.97 -2.07
C ILE A 64 2.64 -25.47 -1.88
N GLN A 65 2.38 -24.75 -2.97
CA GLN A 65 2.25 -23.29 -2.93
C GLN A 65 0.78 -22.87 -3.04
N VAL A 66 0.30 -22.08 -2.08
CA VAL A 66 -1.05 -21.52 -2.05
C VAL A 66 -0.97 -20.00 -2.08
N HIS A 67 -1.71 -19.36 -2.98
CA HIS A 67 -1.81 -17.91 -3.04
C HIS A 67 -3.22 -17.46 -2.62
N PHE A 68 -3.30 -16.55 -1.67
CA PHE A 68 -4.53 -15.98 -1.15
C PHE A 68 -4.48 -14.45 -1.19
N ASP A 69 -5.33 -13.86 -2.02
CA ASP A 69 -5.56 -12.41 -2.04
C ASP A 69 -6.75 -12.07 -1.13
N ALA A 70 -6.47 -11.47 0.01
CA ALA A 70 -7.48 -11.22 1.03
C ALA A 70 -8.56 -10.22 0.57
N TRP A 71 -8.19 -9.26 -0.29
CA TRP A 71 -9.10 -8.23 -0.78
C TRP A 71 -10.18 -8.79 -1.71
N THR A 72 -9.84 -9.79 -2.53
CA THR A 72 -10.80 -10.45 -3.44
C THR A 72 -12.03 -11.00 -2.69
N PHE A 73 -11.89 -11.32 -1.40
CA PHE A 73 -12.94 -11.92 -0.58
C PHE A 73 -13.54 -10.96 0.46
N GLN A 74 -13.24 -9.66 0.40
CA GLN A 74 -13.74 -8.66 1.37
C GLN A 74 -15.28 -8.56 1.43
N GLY A 75 -15.98 -8.88 0.34
CA GLY A 75 -17.44 -8.88 0.26
C GLY A 75 -18.13 -10.17 0.72
N TYR A 76 -17.37 -11.21 1.08
CA TYR A 76 -17.89 -12.43 1.68
C TYR A 76 -17.70 -12.38 3.19
N ASP A 77 -18.72 -12.80 3.94
CA ASP A 77 -18.86 -12.62 5.40
C ASP A 77 -17.74 -13.23 6.28
N ASP A 78 -16.70 -13.86 5.71
CA ASP A 78 -15.54 -14.32 6.47
C ASP A 78 -14.26 -14.53 5.62
N ALA A 79 -13.30 -13.61 5.72
CA ALA A 79 -11.97 -13.75 5.09
C ALA A 79 -11.19 -14.98 5.60
N LYS A 80 -11.41 -15.42 6.85
CA LYS A 80 -10.81 -16.64 7.41
C LYS A 80 -11.31 -17.88 6.67
N ALA A 81 -12.62 -17.97 6.46
CA ALA A 81 -13.24 -19.07 5.74
C ALA A 81 -12.73 -19.15 4.29
N ALA A 82 -12.57 -18.00 3.63
CA ALA A 82 -12.01 -17.92 2.28
C ALA A 82 -10.55 -18.43 2.22
N LEU A 83 -9.72 -18.09 3.22
CA LEU A 83 -8.35 -18.60 3.33
C LEU A 83 -8.36 -20.13 3.50
N LEU A 84 -9.20 -20.65 4.41
CA LEU A 84 -9.34 -22.09 4.64
C LEU A 84 -9.78 -22.84 3.38
N GLU A 85 -10.76 -22.30 2.66
CA GLU A 85 -11.28 -22.86 1.42
C GLU A 85 -10.23 -22.84 0.30
N THR A 86 -9.42 -21.78 0.22
CA THR A 86 -8.33 -21.66 -0.75
C THR A 86 -7.24 -22.70 -0.48
N ILE A 87 -6.86 -22.91 0.78
CA ILE A 87 -5.92 -23.97 1.17
C ILE A 87 -6.50 -25.35 0.86
N ALA A 88 -7.73 -25.62 1.29
CA ALA A 88 -8.37 -26.92 1.09
C ALA A 88 -8.56 -27.27 -0.38
N SER A 89 -9.03 -26.33 -1.19
CA SER A 89 -9.21 -26.55 -2.63
C SER A 89 -7.88 -26.82 -3.33
N THR A 90 -6.79 -26.17 -2.92
CA THR A 90 -5.45 -26.41 -3.45
C THR A 90 -4.93 -27.80 -3.05
N LEU A 91 -5.09 -28.18 -1.78
CA LEU A 91 -4.70 -29.50 -1.28
C LEU A 91 -5.52 -30.62 -1.95
N VAL A 92 -6.83 -30.45 -2.12
CA VAL A 92 -7.68 -31.41 -2.84
C VAL A 92 -7.24 -31.58 -4.30
N LYS A 93 -6.90 -30.48 -4.99
CA LYS A 93 -6.37 -30.53 -6.36
C LYS A 93 -5.03 -31.26 -6.43
N LYS A 94 -4.10 -30.95 -5.52
CA LYS A 94 -2.77 -31.60 -5.47
C LYS A 94 -2.83 -33.07 -5.06
N ALA A 95 -3.87 -33.45 -4.31
CA ALA A 95 -4.13 -34.81 -3.89
C ALA A 95 -4.90 -35.65 -4.94
N ALA A 96 -5.26 -35.09 -6.10
CA ALA A 96 -6.19 -35.74 -7.03
C ALA A 96 -5.69 -37.09 -7.58
N ASP A 97 -4.36 -37.22 -7.75
CA ASP A 97 -3.73 -38.40 -8.37
C ASP A 97 -3.50 -39.56 -7.39
N ASP A 98 -3.61 -39.31 -6.08
CA ASP A 98 -3.45 -40.32 -5.03
C ASP A 98 -4.77 -40.54 -4.29
N LYS A 99 -5.29 -41.77 -4.32
CA LYS A 99 -6.58 -42.12 -3.72
C LYS A 99 -6.61 -41.90 -2.21
N ASN A 100 -5.51 -42.16 -1.51
CA ASN A 100 -5.42 -42.01 -0.05
C ASN A 100 -5.35 -40.52 0.33
N LEU A 101 -4.47 -39.77 -0.33
CA LEU A 101 -4.37 -38.32 -0.15
C LEU A 101 -5.69 -37.62 -0.51
N SER A 102 -6.35 -38.03 -1.60
CA SER A 102 -7.64 -37.47 -2.03
C SER A 102 -8.72 -37.66 -0.96
N ALA A 103 -8.76 -38.83 -0.32
CA ALA A 103 -9.70 -39.11 0.76
C ALA A 103 -9.44 -38.22 1.99
N LYS A 104 -8.18 -38.10 2.43
CA LYS A 104 -7.79 -37.22 3.55
C LYS A 104 -8.05 -35.73 3.24
N ALA A 105 -7.75 -35.28 2.02
CA ALA A 105 -7.99 -33.91 1.58
C ALA A 105 -9.49 -33.56 1.55
N LYS A 106 -10.34 -34.49 1.10
CA LYS A 106 -11.80 -34.33 1.15
C LYS A 106 -12.35 -34.35 2.57
N GLU A 107 -11.78 -35.19 3.45
CA GLU A 107 -12.13 -35.17 4.87
C GLU A 107 -11.79 -33.81 5.51
N PHE A 108 -10.59 -33.29 5.24
CA PHE A 108 -10.17 -31.96 5.69
C PHE A 108 -11.11 -30.86 5.18
N ALA A 109 -11.43 -30.86 3.87
CA ALA A 109 -12.38 -29.91 3.28
C ALA A 109 -13.76 -29.98 3.95
N GLY A 110 -14.30 -31.19 4.16
CA GLY A 110 -15.60 -31.37 4.83
C GLY A 110 -15.61 -30.93 6.30
N ARG A 111 -14.46 -30.85 6.97
CA ARG A 111 -14.35 -30.27 8.32
C ARG A 111 -14.41 -28.74 8.29
N ILE A 112 -13.94 -28.10 7.23
CA ILE A 112 -14.08 -26.65 7.05
C ILE A 112 -15.55 -26.27 6.91
N ASP A 113 -16.35 -27.05 6.17
CA ASP A 113 -17.79 -26.84 6.05
C ASP A 113 -18.50 -26.90 7.41
N LYS A 114 -18.07 -27.79 8.31
CA LYS A 114 -18.60 -27.86 9.68
C LYS A 114 -18.24 -26.64 10.52
N ILE A 115 -16.99 -26.17 10.43
CA ILE A 115 -16.55 -24.95 11.12
C ILE A 115 -17.34 -23.74 10.63
N ARG A 116 -17.56 -23.64 9.32
CA ARG A 116 -18.38 -22.58 8.71
C ARG A 116 -19.83 -22.65 9.16
N LEU A 117 -20.43 -23.84 9.16
CA LEU A 117 -21.79 -24.06 9.66
C LEU A 117 -21.91 -23.69 11.15
N MET A 118 -20.86 -23.94 11.95
CA MET A 118 -20.81 -23.52 13.35
C MET A 118 -20.86 -22.00 13.50
N GLY A 119 -20.06 -21.26 12.74
CA GLY A 119 -20.09 -19.79 12.73
C GLY A 119 -21.49 -19.26 12.40
N LEU A 120 -22.06 -19.73 11.29
CA LEU A 120 -23.40 -19.37 10.83
C LEU A 120 -24.51 -19.68 11.86
N LEU A 121 -24.45 -20.82 12.54
CA LEU A 121 -25.44 -21.20 13.56
C LEU A 121 -25.35 -20.32 14.82
N MET A 122 -24.14 -19.87 15.18
CA MET A 122 -23.95 -18.94 16.30
C MET A 122 -24.41 -17.52 15.95
N ASP A 123 -24.18 -17.07 14.72
CA ASP A 123 -24.65 -15.76 14.24
C ASP A 123 -26.18 -15.74 14.01
N GLY A 124 -26.75 -16.85 13.51
CA GLY A 124 -28.19 -17.02 13.29
C GLY A 124 -29.02 -17.14 14.57
N GLY A 125 -28.43 -17.61 15.68
CA GLY A 125 -29.06 -17.61 16.99
C GLY A 125 -29.21 -16.20 17.60
N ALA A 126 -28.29 -15.29 17.28
CA ALA A 126 -28.29 -13.91 17.77
C ALA A 126 -29.31 -13.01 17.04
N ALA A 127 -29.55 -13.26 15.74
CA ALA A 127 -30.55 -12.53 14.95
C ALA A 127 -32.00 -12.73 15.46
N LEU A 128 -32.33 -13.88 16.05
CA LEU A 128 -33.63 -14.15 16.67
C LEU A 128 -33.79 -13.51 18.06
N ALA A 129 -32.70 -13.06 18.69
CA ALA A 129 -32.68 -12.50 20.05
C ALA A 129 -32.45 -10.97 20.10
N GLY A 130 -32.31 -10.29 18.95
CA GLY A 130 -32.22 -8.83 18.88
C GLY A 130 -30.89 -8.21 19.34
N ILE A 131 -29.82 -9.01 19.45
CA ILE A 131 -28.47 -8.56 19.85
C ILE A 131 -27.60 -8.45 18.58
N PRO A 132 -26.79 -7.39 18.41
CA PRO A 132 -25.98 -7.20 17.20
C PRO A 132 -25.03 -8.38 16.95
N THR A 133 -25.00 -8.82 15.69
CA THR A 133 -24.47 -10.07 15.13
C THR A 133 -22.94 -10.20 15.07
N ILE A 134 -22.18 -9.53 15.95
CA ILE A 134 -20.76 -9.20 15.67
C ILE A 134 -19.73 -9.99 16.53
N GLY A 135 -20.16 -10.86 17.48
CA GLY A 135 -19.26 -11.41 18.52
C GLY A 135 -19.13 -12.94 18.67
N GLY A 136 -19.81 -13.78 17.88
CA GLY A 136 -19.94 -15.22 18.14
C GLY A 136 -18.61 -16.01 18.08
N ILE A 137 -17.80 -15.75 17.06
CA ILE A 137 -16.48 -16.39 16.88
C ILE A 137 -15.47 -15.89 17.92
N GLN A 138 -15.60 -14.64 18.37
CA GLN A 138 -14.74 -14.02 19.38
C GLN A 138 -14.86 -14.71 20.75
N LYS A 139 -16.09 -15.10 21.14
CA LYS A 139 -16.34 -15.88 22.37
C LYS A 139 -15.70 -17.27 22.34
N ILE A 140 -15.63 -17.91 21.17
CA ILE A 140 -14.94 -19.20 21.03
C ILE A 140 -13.44 -19.02 21.22
N MET A 141 -12.85 -17.95 20.66
CA MET A 141 -11.41 -17.71 20.76
C MET A 141 -10.97 -17.21 22.14
N GLY A 142 -11.79 -16.42 22.83
CA GLY A 142 -11.56 -16.03 24.23
C GLY A 142 -11.53 -17.22 25.20
N LEU A 143 -12.18 -18.34 24.84
CA LEU A 143 -12.10 -19.60 25.60
C LEU A 143 -10.74 -20.31 25.49
N PHE A 144 -9.92 -19.95 24.49
CA PHE A 144 -8.65 -20.63 24.17
C PHE A 144 -7.41 -19.79 24.41
N SER A 145 -7.53 -18.47 24.65
CA SER A 145 -6.39 -17.57 24.84
C SER A 145 -5.73 -17.62 26.21
N GLY A 146 -6.21 -18.46 27.15
CA GLY A 146 -5.50 -18.84 28.37
C GLY A 146 -5.22 -17.70 29.36
N GLY A 147 -6.16 -17.47 30.27
CA GLY A 147 -5.92 -16.91 31.59
C GLY A 147 -6.60 -17.82 32.62
N ASP A 148 -5.84 -18.25 33.63
CA ASP A 148 -6.34 -19.01 34.78
C ASP A 148 -7.41 -18.19 35.54
N ASP A 149 -8.41 -18.89 36.09
CA ASP A 149 -9.52 -18.36 36.92
C ASP A 149 -10.50 -17.35 36.29
N GLY A 150 -11.22 -17.79 35.26
CA GLY A 150 -12.52 -17.21 34.89
C GLY A 150 -13.64 -18.22 35.09
N GLU A 151 -14.27 -18.21 36.26
CA GLU A 151 -15.47 -18.98 36.57
C GLU A 151 -16.53 -18.72 35.48
N LEU A 152 -16.86 -19.75 34.71
CA LEU A 152 -17.94 -19.72 33.74
C LEU A 152 -19.25 -19.59 34.49
N ASP A 153 -19.97 -18.48 34.27
CA ASP A 153 -21.37 -18.42 34.65
C ASP A 153 -22.16 -19.34 33.71
N VAL A 154 -22.41 -20.56 34.20
CA VAL A 154 -23.11 -21.64 33.49
C VAL A 154 -24.59 -21.30 33.25
N ASP A 155 -25.09 -20.19 33.80
CA ASP A 155 -26.48 -19.78 33.67
C ASP A 155 -26.81 -19.06 32.35
N ASP A 156 -25.84 -18.44 31.67
CA ASP A 156 -26.05 -17.81 30.35
C ASP A 156 -26.21 -18.81 29.20
N VAL A 157 -25.72 -20.05 29.39
CA VAL A 157 -25.90 -21.15 28.41
C VAL A 157 -27.27 -21.80 28.57
N LYS A 158 -27.89 -21.76 29.75
CA LYS A 158 -29.22 -22.35 29.98
C LYS A 158 -30.34 -21.56 29.29
N GLY A 159 -30.22 -20.23 29.21
CA GLY A 159 -31.21 -19.37 28.55
C GLY A 159 -31.39 -19.66 27.05
N ALA A 160 -30.30 -19.97 26.35
CA ALA A 160 -30.34 -20.31 24.93
C ALA A 160 -30.92 -21.72 24.67
N VAL A 161 -30.79 -22.63 25.63
CA VAL A 161 -31.30 -24.01 25.54
C VAL A 161 -32.81 -24.06 25.82
N ASP A 162 -33.36 -23.18 26.65
CA ASP A 162 -34.80 -23.18 26.96
C ASP A 162 -35.66 -22.53 25.86
N GLY A 163 -35.15 -21.54 25.12
CA GLY A 163 -35.83 -21.01 23.92
C GLY A 163 -35.94 -22.03 22.77
N ALA A 164 -34.94 -22.92 22.64
CA ALA A 164 -34.97 -24.01 21.67
C ALA A 164 -35.94 -25.15 22.07
N LYS A 165 -36.22 -25.33 23.37
CA LYS A 165 -37.16 -26.35 23.86
C LYS A 165 -38.61 -26.08 23.47
N ASP A 166 -39.02 -24.83 23.35
CA ASP A 166 -40.41 -24.51 23.01
C ASP A 166 -40.72 -24.65 21.51
N VAL A 167 -39.71 -24.50 20.64
CA VAL A 167 -39.82 -24.85 19.21
C VAL A 167 -39.75 -26.37 19.00
N ALA A 168 -38.91 -27.07 19.78
CA ALA A 168 -38.78 -28.53 19.70
C ALA A 168 -40.01 -29.30 20.25
N LYS A 169 -40.83 -28.70 21.11
CA LYS A 169 -42.05 -29.33 21.64
C LYS A 169 -43.15 -29.57 20.59
N LYS A 170 -43.10 -28.92 19.42
CA LYS A 170 -44.13 -29.05 18.37
C LYS A 170 -43.90 -30.18 17.35
N ASN A 171 -42.74 -30.85 17.33
CA ASN A 171 -42.46 -31.95 16.40
C ASN A 171 -41.77 -33.13 17.11
N LYS A 172 -42.55 -33.85 17.93
CA LYS A 172 -42.14 -35.04 18.72
C LYS A 172 -41.80 -36.31 17.90
N GLY A 173 -41.42 -36.18 16.62
CA GLY A 173 -41.22 -37.32 15.71
C GLY A 173 -39.80 -37.57 15.19
N LEU A 174 -38.82 -36.69 15.42
CA LEU A 174 -37.54 -36.72 14.68
C LEU A 174 -36.27 -36.56 15.53
N ILE A 175 -36.33 -36.85 16.83
CA ILE A 175 -35.13 -36.84 17.68
C ILE A 175 -34.48 -38.22 17.63
N LYS A 176 -33.69 -38.47 16.58
CA LYS A 176 -32.65 -39.51 16.58
C LYS A 176 -31.28 -38.86 16.74
N ASP A 177 -30.62 -39.22 17.83
CA ASP A 177 -29.17 -39.14 18.13
C ASP A 177 -28.39 -37.96 17.52
N LYS A 178 -28.53 -36.76 18.10
CA LYS A 178 -27.51 -35.72 17.92
C LYS A 178 -26.35 -36.01 18.87
N LYS A 179 -25.27 -36.60 18.33
CA LYS A 179 -23.93 -36.53 18.94
C LYS A 179 -23.68 -35.09 19.39
N SER A 180 -23.23 -34.89 20.63
CA SER A 180 -22.94 -33.58 21.18
C SER A 180 -21.88 -32.86 20.33
N PHE A 181 -22.32 -31.84 19.60
CA PHE A 181 -21.46 -30.97 18.81
C PHE A 181 -20.74 -30.03 19.79
N SER A 182 -19.42 -30.14 19.88
CA SER A 182 -18.60 -29.38 20.83
C SER A 182 -17.53 -28.59 20.06
N PRO A 183 -17.54 -27.24 20.10
CA PRO A 183 -16.60 -26.40 19.35
C PRO A 183 -15.11 -26.74 19.61
N PRO A 184 -14.66 -26.96 20.87
CA PRO A 184 -13.30 -27.42 21.13
C PRO A 184 -12.92 -28.73 20.47
N LYS A 185 -13.87 -29.67 20.39
CA LYS A 185 -13.63 -30.98 19.83
C LYS A 185 -13.43 -30.87 18.32
N GLU A 186 -14.30 -30.17 17.62
CA GLU A 186 -14.23 -29.97 16.16
C GLU A 186 -12.93 -29.25 15.74
N ILE A 187 -12.45 -28.28 16.53
CA ILE A 187 -11.17 -27.59 16.26
C ILE A 187 -9.97 -28.55 16.39
N LYS A 188 -9.93 -29.37 17.45
CA LYS A 188 -8.86 -30.38 17.62
C LYS A 188 -8.87 -31.39 16.48
N GLU A 189 -10.06 -31.79 16.10
CA GLU A 189 -10.34 -32.73 15.03
C GLU A 189 -9.96 -32.16 13.65
N PHE A 190 -10.20 -30.88 13.40
CA PHE A 190 -9.72 -30.13 12.24
C PHE A 190 -8.19 -30.08 12.19
N ARG A 191 -7.53 -29.62 13.27
CA ARG A 191 -6.07 -29.55 13.32
C ARG A 191 -5.42 -30.92 13.14
N LYS A 192 -6.04 -31.98 13.67
CA LYS A 192 -5.57 -33.35 13.48
C LYS A 192 -5.64 -33.77 12.00
N ALA A 193 -6.80 -33.59 11.36
CA ALA A 193 -6.96 -33.92 9.95
C ALA A 193 -5.99 -33.12 9.06
N TYR A 194 -5.78 -31.84 9.38
CA TYR A 194 -4.83 -31.00 8.67
C TYR A 194 -3.38 -31.48 8.86
N SER A 195 -2.97 -31.79 10.10
CA SER A 195 -1.64 -32.34 10.39
C SER A 195 -1.40 -33.68 9.70
N ASP A 196 -2.38 -34.59 9.74
CA ASP A 196 -2.28 -35.92 9.13
C ASP A 196 -2.23 -35.83 7.59
N LEU A 197 -2.87 -34.81 7.01
CA LEU A 197 -2.79 -34.51 5.58
C LEU A 197 -1.42 -33.96 5.20
N LEU A 198 -0.89 -32.98 5.95
CA LEU A 198 0.44 -32.40 5.70
C LEU A 198 1.55 -33.43 5.82
N LYS A 199 1.45 -34.37 6.78
CA LYS A 199 2.40 -35.48 6.93
C LYS A 199 2.36 -36.45 5.75
N GLU A 200 1.17 -36.74 5.22
CA GLU A 200 1.03 -37.65 4.08
C GLU A 200 1.57 -37.02 2.79
N PHE A 201 1.43 -35.69 2.63
CA PHE A 201 1.99 -34.99 1.49
C PHE A 201 3.52 -35.00 1.47
N ASP A 202 4.16 -35.06 2.65
CA ASP A 202 5.61 -35.01 2.86
C ASP A 202 6.31 -33.86 2.12
N LYS A 203 5.61 -32.73 1.98
CA LYS A 203 6.06 -31.52 1.29
C LYS A 203 5.68 -30.29 2.10
N PRO A 204 6.57 -29.29 2.24
CA PRO A 204 6.20 -28.06 2.94
C PRO A 204 5.07 -27.34 2.21
N LEU A 205 4.13 -26.82 2.99
CA LEU A 205 3.05 -25.97 2.51
C LEU A 205 3.41 -24.50 2.72
N ILE A 206 3.59 -23.78 1.63
CA ILE A 206 3.88 -22.35 1.60
C ILE A 206 2.61 -21.59 1.24
N VAL A 207 2.16 -20.71 2.13
CA VAL A 207 0.95 -19.91 1.93
C VAL A 207 1.32 -18.44 1.81
N TYR A 208 1.10 -17.88 0.63
CA TYR A 208 1.26 -16.46 0.32
C TYR A 208 -0.06 -15.73 0.58
N VAL A 209 -0.02 -14.70 1.40
CA VAL A 209 -1.18 -13.87 1.75
C VAL A 209 -0.90 -12.43 1.35
N ASP A 210 -1.68 -11.88 0.44
CA ASP A 210 -1.50 -10.52 -0.11
C ASP A 210 -2.74 -9.63 0.12
N ASN A 211 -2.53 -8.32 0.00
CA ASN A 211 -3.52 -7.24 0.12
C ASN A 211 -4.36 -7.25 1.43
N LEU A 212 -3.80 -7.75 2.54
CA LEU A 212 -4.47 -7.69 3.84
C LEU A 212 -4.72 -6.26 4.32
N ASP A 213 -3.80 -5.34 3.98
CA ASP A 213 -3.86 -3.91 4.28
C ASP A 213 -5.02 -3.17 3.59
N ARG A 214 -5.63 -3.80 2.59
CA ARG A 214 -6.84 -3.27 1.95
C ARG A 214 -8.11 -3.77 2.63
N CYS A 215 -8.08 -4.92 3.30
CA CYS A 215 -9.26 -5.45 3.97
C CYS A 215 -9.82 -4.52 5.05
N SER A 216 -11.07 -4.76 5.46
CA SER A 216 -11.60 -4.08 6.65
C SER A 216 -10.73 -4.44 7.87
N PRO A 217 -10.62 -3.55 8.88
CA PRO A 217 -9.85 -3.83 10.09
C PRO A 217 -10.18 -5.18 10.71
N PHE A 218 -11.47 -5.53 10.73
CA PHE A 218 -11.94 -6.84 11.17
C PHE A 218 -11.35 -7.97 10.34
N ASN A 219 -11.50 -7.95 9.02
CA ASN A 219 -11.04 -9.03 8.14
C ASN A 219 -9.51 -9.19 8.19
N ALA A 220 -8.75 -8.09 8.27
CA ALA A 220 -7.30 -8.12 8.34
C ALA A 220 -6.82 -8.86 9.61
N ILE A 221 -7.25 -8.39 10.79
CA ILE A 221 -6.86 -8.97 12.08
C ILE A 221 -7.37 -10.39 12.24
N SER A 222 -8.63 -10.63 11.87
CA SER A 222 -9.25 -11.94 11.86
C SER A 222 -8.40 -12.93 11.02
N THR A 223 -7.99 -12.58 9.80
CA THR A 223 -7.19 -13.47 8.96
C THR A 223 -5.84 -13.80 9.60
N LEU A 224 -5.15 -12.83 10.18
CA LEU A 224 -3.87 -13.05 10.87
C LEU A 224 -4.03 -13.96 12.11
N GLU A 225 -5.09 -13.75 12.90
CA GLU A 225 -5.43 -14.65 14.02
C GLU A 225 -5.67 -16.08 13.52
N ALA A 226 -6.37 -16.25 12.39
CA ALA A 226 -6.65 -17.57 11.85
C ALA A 226 -5.36 -18.31 11.44
N ILE A 227 -4.43 -17.59 10.82
CA ILE A 227 -3.11 -18.13 10.46
C ILE A 227 -2.41 -18.63 11.72
N ARG A 228 -2.25 -17.76 12.74
CA ARG A 228 -1.49 -18.09 13.95
C ARG A 228 -2.17 -19.16 14.80
N LEU A 229 -3.50 -19.14 14.89
CA LEU A 229 -4.25 -19.98 15.82
C LEU A 229 -4.79 -21.26 15.20
N PHE A 230 -4.84 -21.43 13.88
CA PHE A 230 -5.38 -22.66 13.28
C PHE A 230 -4.48 -23.30 12.25
N LEU A 231 -3.74 -22.49 11.50
CA LEU A 231 -3.00 -22.95 10.34
C LEU A 231 -1.50 -23.14 10.59
N PHE A 232 -1.02 -22.65 11.74
CA PHE A 232 0.35 -22.77 12.20
C PHE A 232 0.66 -24.20 12.71
N LEU A 233 0.81 -25.14 11.77
CA LEU A 233 1.13 -26.55 12.01
C LEU A 233 2.51 -26.92 11.45
N PRO A 234 3.14 -28.02 11.92
CA PRO A 234 4.42 -28.46 11.38
C PRO A 234 4.42 -28.56 9.85
N ASN A 235 5.56 -28.24 9.22
CA ASN A 235 5.75 -28.24 7.77
C ASN A 235 4.92 -27.17 7.01
N THR A 236 4.65 -26.03 7.65
CA THR A 236 3.95 -24.89 7.02
C THR A 236 4.78 -23.61 7.14
N ALA A 237 4.73 -22.76 6.11
CA ALA A 237 5.28 -21.42 6.13
C ALA A 237 4.25 -20.42 5.59
N PHE A 238 4.13 -19.27 6.24
CA PHE A 238 3.25 -18.18 5.81
C PHE A 238 4.09 -16.98 5.41
N VAL A 239 3.87 -16.46 4.20
CA VAL A 239 4.48 -15.21 3.73
C VAL A 239 3.37 -14.19 3.54
N ILE A 240 3.37 -13.16 4.38
CA ILE A 240 2.25 -12.23 4.52
C ILE A 240 2.71 -10.84 4.05
N ALA A 241 2.22 -10.40 2.89
CA ALA A 241 2.44 -9.05 2.41
C ALA A 241 1.36 -8.09 2.93
N ALA A 242 1.79 -7.03 3.61
CA ALA A 242 0.91 -5.97 4.07
C ALA A 242 1.66 -4.65 4.24
N ASP A 243 0.93 -3.55 4.25
CA ASP A 243 1.40 -2.30 4.83
C ASP A 243 1.32 -2.42 6.37
N GLU A 244 2.46 -2.27 7.04
CA GLU A 244 2.57 -2.49 8.47
C GLU A 244 1.72 -1.50 9.28
N ASP A 245 1.74 -0.23 8.88
CA ASP A 245 1.01 0.82 9.58
C ASP A 245 -0.50 0.65 9.41
N MET A 246 -0.94 0.24 8.23
CA MET A 246 -2.36 -0.09 7.99
C MET A 246 -2.85 -1.24 8.88
N ILE A 247 -2.02 -2.28 9.09
CA ILE A 247 -2.37 -3.38 10.00
C ILE A 247 -2.37 -2.91 11.46
N ARG A 248 -1.38 -2.10 11.88
CA ARG A 248 -1.34 -1.53 13.24
C ARG A 248 -2.57 -0.69 13.54
N LEU A 249 -3.02 0.12 12.59
CA LEU A 249 -4.24 0.93 12.70
C LEU A 249 -5.52 0.10 12.77
N ALA A 250 -5.51 -1.14 12.28
CA ALA A 250 -6.64 -2.04 12.39
C ALA A 250 -6.81 -2.64 13.80
N VAL A 251 -5.73 -2.76 14.58
CA VAL A 251 -5.74 -3.41 15.91
C VAL A 251 -6.68 -2.73 16.92
N PRO A 252 -6.65 -1.39 17.10
CA PRO A 252 -7.53 -0.71 18.07
C PRO A 252 -9.01 -0.77 17.70
N GLU A 253 -9.31 -0.85 16.39
CA GLU A 253 -10.68 -0.95 15.90
C GLU A 253 -11.27 -2.34 16.18
N TYR A 254 -10.43 -3.38 16.11
CA TYR A 254 -10.79 -4.75 16.46
C TYR A 254 -10.82 -4.98 17.98
N HIS A 255 -9.85 -4.44 18.73
CA HIS A 255 -9.75 -4.51 20.18
C HIS A 255 -9.99 -3.13 20.82
N LYS A 256 -11.26 -2.84 21.17
CA LYS A 256 -11.64 -1.60 21.85
C LYS A 256 -10.82 -1.42 23.13
N GLY A 257 -9.97 -0.39 23.18
CA GLY A 257 -9.16 -0.03 24.35
C GLY A 257 -7.70 -0.48 24.32
N ALA A 258 -7.19 -1.02 23.21
CA ALA A 258 -5.77 -1.35 23.07
C ALA A 258 -4.88 -0.08 23.11
N SER A 259 -3.91 -0.04 24.02
CA SER A 259 -2.89 1.01 24.04
C SER A 259 -1.90 0.85 22.87
N GLN A 260 -1.15 1.90 22.52
CA GLN A 260 -0.13 1.87 21.45
C GLN A 260 0.87 0.70 21.61
N ARG A 261 1.32 0.43 22.84
CA ARG A 261 2.20 -0.71 23.14
C ARG A 261 1.56 -2.06 22.83
N HIS A 262 0.26 -2.21 23.09
CA HIS A 262 -0.47 -3.43 22.73
C HIS A 262 -0.57 -3.62 21.21
N GLN A 263 -0.51 -2.56 20.39
CA GLN A 263 -0.58 -2.67 18.93
C GLN A 263 0.72 -3.28 18.36
N THR A 264 1.88 -2.78 18.80
CA THR A 264 3.18 -3.32 18.40
C THR A 264 3.36 -4.76 18.87
N ASP A 265 3.11 -5.01 20.16
CA ASP A 265 3.22 -6.35 20.75
C ASP A 265 2.25 -7.37 20.12
N TYR A 266 1.16 -6.91 19.49
CA TYR A 266 0.18 -7.77 18.84
C TYR A 266 0.68 -8.27 17.48
N LEU A 267 1.27 -7.39 16.66
CA LEU A 267 1.81 -7.77 15.36
C LEU A 267 2.98 -8.75 15.51
N ASP A 268 3.88 -8.48 16.47
CA ASP A 268 5.04 -9.33 16.79
C ASP A 268 4.64 -10.74 17.25
N LYS A 269 3.44 -10.91 17.82
CA LYS A 269 2.91 -12.24 18.20
C LYS A 269 2.38 -13.04 17.03
N LEU A 270 1.96 -12.36 15.95
CA LEU A 270 1.35 -12.95 14.77
C LEU A 270 2.40 -13.22 13.68
N ILE A 271 3.37 -12.33 13.53
CA ILE A 271 4.44 -12.38 12.53
C ILE A 271 5.77 -12.57 13.25
N GLN A 272 6.45 -13.68 13.00
CA GLN A 272 7.70 -14.01 13.68
C GLN A 272 8.91 -13.28 13.09
N ILE A 273 8.94 -13.14 11.77
CA ILE A 273 10.06 -12.49 11.07
C ILE A 273 9.52 -11.34 10.20
N PRO A 274 9.71 -10.08 10.61
CA PRO A 274 9.43 -8.93 9.77
C PRO A 274 10.57 -8.72 8.76
N VAL A 275 10.22 -8.69 7.47
CA VAL A 275 11.11 -8.34 6.35
C VAL A 275 10.56 -7.09 5.69
N HIS A 276 11.34 -6.00 5.73
CA HIS A 276 10.96 -4.75 5.09
C HIS A 276 11.42 -4.72 3.64
N VAL A 277 10.53 -4.33 2.73
CA VAL A 277 10.85 -4.10 1.33
C VAL A 277 11.87 -2.96 1.24
N PRO A 278 13.05 -3.18 0.64
CA PRO A 278 14.04 -2.13 0.54
C PRO A 278 13.50 -1.00 -0.35
N ARG A 279 13.71 0.24 0.11
CA ARG A 279 13.36 1.42 -0.69
C ARG A 279 14.34 1.54 -1.85
N PRO A 280 13.89 1.57 -3.12
CA PRO A 280 14.77 1.71 -4.26
C PRO A 280 15.56 3.02 -4.19
N GLY A 281 16.89 2.92 -4.24
CA GLY A 281 17.78 4.07 -4.32
C GLY A 281 17.95 4.55 -5.76
N VAL A 282 18.96 5.42 -5.96
CA VAL A 282 19.25 6.00 -7.28
C VAL A 282 19.62 4.93 -8.30
N LEU A 283 20.39 3.91 -7.90
CA LEU A 283 20.85 2.85 -8.79
C LEU A 283 19.71 1.93 -9.22
N GLU A 284 18.83 1.56 -8.29
CA GLU A 284 17.65 0.73 -8.56
C GLU A 284 16.67 1.49 -9.46
N ILE A 285 16.40 2.77 -9.19
CA ILE A 285 15.52 3.58 -10.03
C ILE A 285 16.13 3.79 -11.42
N ARG A 286 17.44 3.98 -11.52
CA ARG A 286 18.15 4.04 -12.81
C ARG A 286 17.95 2.75 -13.61
N ALA A 287 18.21 1.59 -13.02
CA ALA A 287 17.99 0.30 -13.66
C ALA A 287 16.53 0.13 -14.09
N TYR A 288 15.58 0.47 -13.22
CA TYR A 288 14.16 0.39 -13.51
C TYR A 288 13.73 1.28 -14.69
N LEU A 289 14.18 2.53 -14.73
CA LEU A 289 13.90 3.44 -15.83
C LEU A 289 14.51 2.94 -17.15
N MET A 290 15.73 2.38 -17.11
CA MET A 290 16.37 1.78 -18.29
C MET A 290 15.58 0.58 -18.80
N MET A 291 15.13 -0.31 -17.92
CA MET A 291 14.30 -1.46 -18.28
C MET A 291 12.96 -1.06 -18.88
N LEU A 292 12.26 -0.09 -18.28
CA LEU A 292 11.01 0.44 -18.84
C LEU A 292 11.23 1.08 -20.21
N THR A 293 12.34 1.81 -20.37
CA THR A 293 12.72 2.47 -21.63
C THR A 293 13.05 1.46 -22.72
N ALA A 294 13.82 0.42 -22.41
CA ALA A 294 14.14 -0.67 -23.33
C ALA A 294 12.87 -1.39 -23.80
N GLN A 295 11.96 -1.70 -22.86
CA GLN A 295 10.68 -2.32 -23.17
C GLN A 295 9.83 -1.44 -24.10
N ASP A 296 9.80 -0.13 -23.88
CA ASP A 296 9.03 0.78 -24.75
C ASP A 296 9.68 1.03 -26.11
N HIS A 297 11.00 0.94 -26.19
CA HIS A 297 11.74 1.03 -27.46
C HIS A 297 11.48 -0.18 -28.36
N GLY A 298 10.95 -1.28 -27.81
CA GLY A 298 10.64 -2.49 -28.56
C GLY A 298 11.83 -3.44 -28.70
N VAL A 299 12.75 -3.43 -27.74
CA VAL A 299 13.84 -4.41 -27.63
C VAL A 299 13.24 -5.82 -27.47
N THR A 300 13.85 -6.83 -28.10
CA THR A 300 13.34 -8.22 -28.03
C THR A 300 13.47 -8.81 -26.62
N ASP A 301 12.63 -9.78 -26.25
CA ASP A 301 12.64 -10.36 -24.90
C ASP A 301 14.02 -10.94 -24.50
N ALA A 302 14.74 -11.57 -25.43
CA ALA A 302 16.09 -12.10 -25.17
C ALA A 302 17.12 -10.99 -24.89
N GLN A 303 17.05 -9.88 -25.63
CA GLN A 303 17.90 -8.71 -25.40
C GLN A 303 17.53 -8.00 -24.10
N LEU A 304 16.23 -7.88 -23.80
CA LEU A 304 15.73 -7.29 -22.56
C LEU A 304 16.24 -8.09 -21.35
N GLU A 305 16.22 -9.42 -21.44
CA GLU A 305 16.75 -10.30 -20.40
C GLU A 305 18.26 -10.14 -20.21
N THR A 306 19.01 -9.93 -21.30
CA THR A 306 20.46 -9.71 -21.22
C THR A 306 20.78 -8.38 -20.51
N ILE A 307 20.08 -7.30 -20.88
CA ILE A 307 20.19 -5.99 -20.21
C ILE A 307 19.81 -6.12 -18.72
N ARG A 308 18.75 -6.88 -18.43
CA ARG A 308 18.29 -7.13 -17.06
C ARG A 308 19.36 -7.81 -16.22
N CYS A 309 19.96 -8.90 -16.71
CA CYS A 309 21.00 -9.64 -16.02
C CYS A 309 22.23 -8.77 -15.74
N ALA A 310 22.66 -7.96 -16.71
CA ALA A 310 23.80 -7.04 -16.54
C ALA A 310 23.52 -5.96 -15.48
N LEU A 311 22.30 -5.39 -15.47
CA LEU A 311 21.88 -4.44 -14.45
C LEU A 311 21.77 -5.09 -13.07
N GLU A 312 21.19 -6.29 -12.98
CA GLU A 312 21.07 -7.03 -11.72
C GLU A 312 22.44 -7.36 -11.13
N GLU A 313 23.38 -7.86 -11.94
CA GLU A 313 24.75 -8.12 -11.52
C GLU A 313 25.45 -6.84 -11.04
N SER A 314 25.30 -5.74 -11.78
CA SER A 314 25.85 -4.44 -11.37
C SER A 314 25.26 -3.94 -10.05
N LEU A 315 23.97 -4.17 -9.78
CA LEU A 315 23.32 -3.80 -8.51
C LEU A 315 23.86 -4.66 -7.36
N ARG A 316 23.92 -5.98 -7.54
CA ARG A 316 24.46 -6.92 -6.55
C ARG A 316 25.93 -6.64 -6.20
N LEU A 317 26.73 -6.19 -7.16
CA LEU A 317 28.16 -5.89 -6.99
C LEU A 317 28.46 -4.40 -6.68
N SER A 318 27.44 -3.57 -6.47
CA SER A 318 27.59 -2.13 -6.22
C SER A 318 28.47 -1.76 -5.03
N TRP A 319 28.62 -2.66 -4.05
CA TRP A 319 29.51 -2.49 -2.90
C TRP A 319 31.01 -2.69 -3.23
N LYS A 320 31.32 -3.34 -4.36
CA LYS A 320 32.68 -3.74 -4.76
C LYS A 320 33.16 -3.08 -6.06
N GLN A 321 32.24 -2.71 -6.94
CA GLN A 321 32.53 -2.26 -8.30
C GLN A 321 31.77 -0.96 -8.62
N PRO A 322 32.31 -0.13 -9.52
CA PRO A 322 31.58 1.03 -10.01
C PRO A 322 30.34 0.59 -10.78
N GLN A 323 29.36 1.50 -10.88
CA GLN A 323 28.14 1.28 -11.65
C GLN A 323 28.46 0.98 -13.13
N ILE A 324 27.71 0.04 -13.73
CA ILE A 324 27.80 -0.24 -15.17
C ILE A 324 27.42 1.00 -15.99
N THR A 325 28.25 1.35 -16.96
CA THR A 325 27.99 2.48 -17.85
C THR A 325 26.96 2.14 -18.93
N ILE A 326 26.30 3.15 -19.51
CA ILE A 326 25.35 2.96 -20.62
C ILE A 326 26.04 2.30 -21.83
N ASP A 327 27.29 2.65 -22.10
CA ASP A 327 28.02 2.15 -23.26
C ASP A 327 28.41 0.66 -23.07
N GLU A 328 28.82 0.26 -21.86
CA GLU A 328 29.04 -1.15 -21.50
C GLU A 328 27.72 -1.95 -21.56
N LEU A 329 26.62 -1.39 -21.03
CA LEU A 329 25.31 -2.03 -21.04
C LEU A 329 24.79 -2.30 -22.47
N LEU A 330 25.28 -1.57 -23.46
CA LEU A 330 24.83 -1.66 -24.85
C LEU A 330 25.88 -2.26 -25.81
N GLN A 331 27.03 -2.70 -25.31
CA GLN A 331 28.22 -3.00 -26.12
C GLN A 331 28.07 -4.26 -27.00
N ASP A 332 27.29 -5.25 -26.54
CA ASP A 332 27.18 -6.58 -27.17
C ASP A 332 25.79 -6.88 -27.77
N HIS A 333 24.98 -5.86 -28.03
CA HIS A 333 23.59 -6.08 -28.42
C HIS A 333 23.30 -5.56 -29.82
N ALA A 334 22.91 -6.46 -30.73
CA ALA A 334 22.37 -6.14 -32.05
C ALA A 334 20.97 -5.49 -31.94
N ILE A 335 20.88 -4.34 -31.27
CA ILE A 335 19.64 -3.60 -31.03
C ILE A 335 19.43 -2.62 -32.17
N GLU A 336 18.26 -2.70 -32.82
CA GLU A 336 17.86 -1.71 -33.80
C GLU A 336 17.75 -0.31 -33.18
N LYS A 337 18.28 0.70 -33.87
CA LYS A 337 18.30 2.11 -33.42
C LYS A 337 19.01 2.31 -32.08
N HIS A 338 20.17 1.66 -31.93
CA HIS A 338 21.06 1.77 -30.76
C HIS A 338 21.29 3.21 -30.27
N SER A 339 21.52 4.16 -31.18
CA SER A 339 21.73 5.57 -30.83
C SER A 339 20.51 6.25 -30.21
N GLU A 340 19.30 5.88 -30.63
CA GLU A 340 18.05 6.37 -30.05
C GLU A 340 17.85 5.81 -28.64
N LEU A 341 18.09 4.51 -28.44
CA LEU A 341 17.99 3.87 -27.13
C LEU A 341 19.00 4.46 -26.14
N ARG A 342 20.26 4.61 -26.56
CA ARG A 342 21.31 5.26 -25.78
C ARG A 342 20.89 6.66 -25.32
N SER A 343 20.31 7.45 -26.22
CA SER A 343 19.84 8.81 -25.89
C SER A 343 18.73 8.79 -24.84
N LYS A 344 17.83 7.79 -24.87
CA LYS A 344 16.79 7.61 -23.85
C LYS A 344 17.36 7.11 -22.52
N PHE A 345 18.39 6.27 -22.53
CA PHE A 345 19.08 5.82 -21.31
C PHE A 345 19.80 6.96 -20.60
N VAL A 346 20.40 7.90 -21.35
CA VAL A 346 21.00 9.11 -20.75
C VAL A 346 19.93 9.93 -20.03
N VAL A 347 18.73 10.06 -20.60
CA VAL A 347 17.62 10.73 -19.92
C VAL A 347 17.22 9.95 -18.67
N ALA A 348 17.06 8.62 -18.75
CA ALA A 348 16.74 7.79 -17.59
C ALA A 348 17.75 7.97 -16.44
N GLU A 349 19.04 8.05 -16.74
CA GLU A 349 20.10 8.28 -15.76
C GLU A 349 20.01 9.66 -15.10
N GLN A 350 19.67 10.71 -15.86
CA GLN A 350 19.43 12.06 -15.32
C GLN A 350 18.18 12.12 -14.43
N LEU A 351 17.14 11.35 -14.75
CA LEU A 351 15.88 11.33 -14.01
C LEU A 351 15.97 10.53 -12.71
N ALA A 352 16.82 9.50 -12.66
CA ALA A 352 16.93 8.60 -11.51
C ALA A 352 17.10 9.30 -10.16
N PRO A 353 18.06 10.24 -9.96
CA PRO A 353 18.24 10.90 -8.68
C PRO A 353 17.02 11.75 -8.27
N LEU A 354 16.36 12.40 -9.23
CA LEU A 354 15.18 13.23 -8.96
C LEU A 354 13.99 12.41 -8.46
N LEU A 355 13.82 11.18 -8.98
CA LEU A 355 12.71 10.31 -8.62
C LEU A 355 13.00 9.50 -7.35
N ALA A 356 14.27 9.12 -7.13
CA ALA A 356 14.69 8.39 -5.94
C ALA A 356 14.68 9.29 -4.69
N GLU A 357 15.20 10.51 -4.80
CA GLU A 357 15.39 11.40 -3.64
C GLU A 357 14.17 12.29 -3.33
N SER A 358 13.22 12.42 -4.26
CA SER A 358 12.03 13.25 -4.05
C SER A 358 11.15 12.68 -2.93
N THR A 359 10.78 13.51 -1.97
CA THR A 359 9.89 13.12 -0.85
C THR A 359 8.52 12.60 -1.30
N ASN A 360 7.98 13.11 -2.41
CA ASN A 360 6.68 12.73 -2.95
C ASN A 360 6.69 11.44 -3.79
N ILE A 361 7.87 10.97 -4.20
CA ILE A 361 8.03 9.76 -5.02
C ILE A 361 8.77 8.67 -4.24
N ASN A 362 9.85 9.03 -3.54
CA ASN A 362 10.64 8.19 -2.65
C ASN A 362 11.07 6.86 -3.30
N GLY A 363 11.45 6.92 -4.57
CA GLY A 363 11.82 5.73 -5.36
C GLY A 363 10.68 4.74 -5.60
N ASN A 364 9.42 5.09 -5.33
CA ASN A 364 8.30 4.16 -5.44
C ASN A 364 8.07 3.71 -6.91
N PRO A 365 8.27 2.42 -7.23
CA PRO A 365 8.23 1.92 -8.61
C PRO A 365 6.90 2.14 -9.32
N ARG A 366 5.80 2.07 -8.57
CA ARG A 366 4.44 2.29 -9.08
C ARG A 366 4.24 3.75 -9.44
N ILE A 367 4.66 4.68 -8.58
CA ILE A 367 4.58 6.11 -8.85
C ILE A 367 5.43 6.47 -10.07
N VAL A 368 6.65 5.97 -10.17
CA VAL A 368 7.54 6.18 -11.33
C VAL A 368 6.89 5.69 -12.63
N LYS A 369 6.36 4.46 -12.65
CA LYS A 369 5.68 3.92 -13.83
C LYS A 369 4.44 4.74 -14.23
N ARG A 370 3.65 5.17 -13.25
CA ARG A 370 2.46 6.03 -13.47
C ARG A 370 2.83 7.39 -14.05
N LEU A 371 3.90 8.00 -13.53
CA LEU A 371 4.47 9.24 -14.05
C LEU A 371 4.80 9.11 -15.54
N LEU A 372 5.55 8.07 -15.92
CA LEU A 372 5.91 7.85 -17.33
C LEU A 372 4.68 7.55 -18.21
N ASN A 373 3.68 6.85 -17.68
CA ASN A 373 2.40 6.66 -18.38
C ASN A 373 1.65 7.98 -18.60
N GLN A 374 1.70 8.89 -17.63
CA GLN A 374 1.11 10.23 -17.73
C GLN A 374 1.78 11.06 -18.83
N VAL A 375 3.12 11.04 -18.91
CA VAL A 375 3.87 11.66 -20.01
C VAL A 375 3.38 11.14 -21.36
N LYS A 376 3.23 9.81 -21.50
CA LYS A 376 2.74 9.19 -22.75
C LYS A 376 1.32 9.57 -23.08
N MET A 377 0.42 9.62 -22.10
CA MET A 377 -0.96 10.10 -22.32
C MET A 377 -0.96 11.54 -22.81
N ARG A 378 -0.21 12.42 -22.13
CA ARG A 378 -0.11 13.84 -22.47
C ARG A 378 0.48 14.06 -23.86
N LYS A 379 1.55 13.35 -24.22
CA LYS A 379 2.14 13.39 -25.57
C LYS A 379 1.12 13.02 -26.65
N LYS A 380 0.35 11.94 -26.43
CA LYS A 380 -0.72 11.52 -27.37
C LYS A 380 -1.82 12.57 -27.48
N THR A 381 -2.24 13.18 -26.36
CA THR A 381 -3.26 14.24 -26.34
C THR A 381 -2.77 15.51 -27.04
N ALA A 382 -1.53 15.94 -26.77
CA ALA A 382 -0.89 17.08 -27.44
C ALA A 382 -0.87 16.88 -28.97
N HIS A 383 -0.41 15.71 -29.42
CA HIS A 383 -0.36 15.38 -30.84
C HIS A 383 -1.74 15.41 -31.51
N ARG A 384 -2.78 14.85 -30.87
CA ARG A 384 -4.16 14.87 -31.37
C ARG A 384 -4.76 16.27 -31.45
N ARG A 385 -4.29 17.20 -30.61
CA ARG A 385 -4.75 18.59 -30.57
C ARG A 385 -3.91 19.52 -31.45
N GLY A 386 -2.93 18.98 -32.18
CA GLY A 386 -2.02 19.78 -32.99
C GLY A 386 -1.07 20.66 -32.17
N MET A 387 -0.89 20.37 -30.87
CA MET A 387 0.06 21.07 -30.02
C MET A 387 1.48 20.58 -30.36
N GLN A 388 2.37 21.52 -30.67
CA GLN A 388 3.80 21.25 -30.94
C GLN A 388 4.56 21.12 -29.63
N LEU A 389 4.24 20.10 -28.83
CA LEU A 389 4.92 19.79 -27.57
C LEU A 389 5.75 18.52 -27.72
N ASP A 390 7.05 18.63 -27.47
CA ASP A 390 7.94 17.48 -27.44
C ASP A 390 7.81 16.71 -26.10
N GLU A 391 8.25 15.45 -26.12
CA GLU A 391 8.16 14.57 -24.95
C GLU A 391 9.03 15.02 -23.78
N LYS A 392 10.17 15.68 -24.04
CA LYS A 392 11.09 16.10 -22.98
C LYS A 392 10.50 17.28 -22.19
N THR A 393 9.86 18.24 -22.88
CA THR A 393 9.10 19.32 -22.25
C THR A 393 7.98 18.79 -21.35
N ILE A 394 7.18 17.85 -21.87
CA ILE A 394 6.10 17.22 -21.07
C ILE A 394 6.69 16.47 -19.87
N THR A 395 7.80 15.75 -20.05
CA THR A 395 8.46 15.01 -18.97
C THR A 395 8.99 15.93 -17.89
N LYS A 396 9.75 16.98 -18.24
CA LYS A 396 10.28 17.97 -17.28
C LYS A 396 9.17 18.63 -16.48
N LEU A 397 8.04 18.97 -17.12
CA LEU A 397 6.89 19.55 -16.44
C LEU A 397 6.16 18.54 -15.53
N VAL A 398 5.93 17.31 -15.99
CA VAL A 398 5.29 16.25 -15.19
C VAL A 398 6.13 15.91 -13.95
N ILE A 399 7.47 15.90 -14.06
CA ILE A 399 8.36 15.67 -12.92
C ILE A 399 8.23 16.80 -11.90
N PHE A 400 8.21 18.06 -12.35
CA PHE A 400 7.95 19.20 -11.47
C PHE A 400 6.63 19.03 -10.72
N GLU A 401 5.55 18.70 -11.45
CA GLU A 401 4.22 18.51 -10.90
C GLU A 401 4.18 17.43 -9.82
N ARG A 402 4.87 16.31 -10.07
CA ARG A 402 4.85 15.16 -9.18
C ARG A 402 5.77 15.34 -7.97
N CYS A 403 6.93 15.93 -8.15
CA CYS A 403 7.94 16.04 -7.09
C CYS A 403 7.67 17.21 -6.14
N LEU A 404 7.12 18.34 -6.59
CA LEU A 404 6.82 19.49 -5.73
C LEU A 404 5.36 19.59 -5.28
N GLY A 405 4.48 18.78 -5.88
CA GLY A 405 3.08 18.71 -5.49
C GLY A 405 2.22 19.89 -5.97
N THR A 406 0.96 19.88 -5.52
CA THR A 406 -0.11 20.68 -6.13
C THR A 406 0.04 22.18 -5.92
N GLN A 407 0.54 22.63 -4.76
CA GLN A 407 0.67 24.06 -4.46
C GLN A 407 1.75 24.73 -5.31
N ALA A 408 2.95 24.14 -5.35
CA ALA A 408 4.05 24.61 -6.18
C ALA A 408 3.70 24.57 -7.68
N THR A 409 2.97 23.54 -8.12
CA THR A 409 2.45 23.41 -9.49
C THR A 409 1.49 24.54 -9.85
N ASN A 410 0.50 24.80 -9.01
CA ASN A 410 -0.44 25.89 -9.23
C ASN A 410 0.28 27.23 -9.31
N LYS A 411 1.32 27.41 -8.48
CA LYS A 411 2.15 28.61 -8.51
C LYS A 411 2.90 28.77 -9.84
N LEU A 412 3.51 27.69 -10.35
CA LEU A 412 4.13 27.69 -11.67
C LEU A 412 3.14 28.12 -12.75
N TYR A 413 1.94 27.55 -12.74
CA TYR A 413 0.92 27.86 -13.73
C TYR A 413 0.37 29.29 -13.61
N GLU A 414 0.29 29.84 -12.40
CA GLU A 414 -0.05 31.25 -12.18
C GLU A 414 1.02 32.17 -12.80
N LEU A 415 2.30 31.82 -12.64
CA LEU A 415 3.41 32.58 -13.23
C LEU A 415 3.40 32.49 -14.77
N ILE A 416 3.15 31.31 -15.33
CA ILE A 416 2.99 31.12 -16.78
C ILE A 416 1.90 32.04 -17.34
N ASP A 417 0.72 32.09 -16.70
CA ASP A 417 -0.37 32.96 -17.15
C ASP A 417 -0.03 34.45 -17.02
N LYS A 418 0.54 34.86 -15.87
CA LYS A 418 0.90 36.27 -15.62
C LYS A 418 1.98 36.78 -16.54
N GLU A 419 2.91 35.91 -16.91
CA GLU A 419 4.10 36.23 -17.68
C GLU A 419 4.01 35.74 -19.14
N LYS A 420 2.77 35.51 -19.62
CA LYS A 420 2.43 35.19 -21.02
C LYS A 420 3.24 34.04 -21.60
N GLY A 421 3.42 32.97 -20.83
CA GLY A 421 4.12 31.77 -21.27
C GLY A 421 5.58 31.66 -20.82
N PHE A 422 6.18 32.76 -20.34
CA PHE A 422 7.63 32.85 -20.07
C PHE A 422 7.93 33.27 -18.63
N PRO A 423 7.84 32.36 -17.64
CA PRO A 423 8.12 32.68 -16.24
C PRO A 423 9.59 33.09 -16.04
N LYS A 424 9.84 34.32 -15.58
CA LYS A 424 11.17 34.88 -15.29
C LYS A 424 11.95 34.07 -14.27
N VAL A 425 11.25 33.53 -13.26
CA VAL A 425 11.90 32.68 -12.25
C VAL A 425 12.59 31.46 -12.87
N LEU A 426 12.05 30.91 -13.97
CA LEU A 426 12.68 29.80 -14.67
C LEU A 426 13.91 30.26 -15.45
N ALA A 427 13.85 31.46 -16.03
CA ALA A 427 15.01 32.07 -16.70
C ALA A 427 16.16 32.31 -15.71
N ASP A 428 15.85 32.81 -14.52
CA ASP A 428 16.85 33.01 -13.45
C ASP A 428 17.44 31.66 -12.99
N LEU A 429 16.59 30.64 -12.80
CA LEU A 429 17.00 29.28 -12.38
C LEU A 429 17.83 28.52 -13.41
N GLU A 430 17.70 28.85 -14.69
CA GLU A 430 18.44 28.21 -15.79
C GLU A 430 19.68 29.02 -16.18
N ASN A 431 19.87 30.22 -15.61
CA ASN A 431 21.02 31.07 -15.87
C ASN A 431 22.22 30.65 -15.01
N SER A 432 23.28 30.18 -15.66
CA SER A 432 24.53 29.78 -14.99
C SER A 432 25.31 30.93 -14.34
N GLU A 433 24.98 32.19 -14.66
CA GLU A 433 25.64 33.37 -14.08
C GLU A 433 25.00 33.84 -12.76
N VAL A 434 23.83 33.32 -12.40
CA VAL A 434 23.12 33.70 -11.17
C VAL A 434 23.31 32.59 -10.14
N GLU A 435 23.79 32.95 -8.94
CA GLU A 435 23.88 31.97 -7.85
C GLU A 435 22.48 31.57 -7.38
N PHE A 436 22.26 30.25 -7.20
CA PHE A 436 20.95 29.70 -6.83
C PHE A 436 20.35 30.36 -5.57
N ASP A 437 21.20 30.69 -4.59
CA ASP A 437 20.80 31.30 -3.32
C ASP A 437 20.34 32.76 -3.45
N GLU A 438 20.68 33.44 -4.56
CA GLU A 438 20.26 34.83 -4.84
C GLU A 438 18.91 34.90 -5.58
N ILE A 439 18.40 33.77 -6.08
CA ILE A 439 17.17 33.71 -6.87
C ILE A 439 15.95 33.85 -5.95
N LYS A 440 15.06 34.77 -6.31
CA LYS A 440 13.81 34.99 -5.57
C LYS A 440 12.76 33.93 -5.93
N LEU A 441 12.83 32.79 -5.25
CA LEU A 441 11.88 31.69 -5.43
C LEU A 441 10.52 31.96 -4.74
N PRO A 442 9.41 31.48 -5.33
CA PRO A 442 8.11 31.43 -4.66
C PRO A 442 8.19 30.67 -3.33
N GLU A 443 7.42 31.07 -2.33
CA GLU A 443 7.44 30.40 -1.00
C GLU A 443 7.05 28.93 -1.11
N GLU A 444 6.13 28.60 -2.02
CA GLU A 444 5.65 27.24 -2.28
C GLU A 444 6.76 26.31 -2.80
N TRP A 445 7.84 26.86 -3.35
CA TRP A 445 8.94 26.14 -3.97
C TRP A 445 10.09 25.88 -2.99
N LYS A 446 10.15 26.62 -1.87
CA LYS A 446 11.24 26.51 -0.89
C LYS A 446 11.23 25.21 -0.06
N LEU A 447 10.22 24.37 -0.25
CA LEU A 447 10.09 23.09 0.45
C LEU A 447 11.15 22.07 0.02
N ASP A 448 11.64 22.16 -1.23
CA ASP A 448 12.64 21.24 -1.78
C ASP A 448 13.59 21.96 -2.76
N LEU A 449 14.49 22.76 -2.18
CA LEU A 449 15.48 23.55 -2.93
C LEU A 449 16.45 22.67 -3.72
N ALA A 450 16.84 21.52 -3.14
CA ALA A 450 17.75 20.58 -3.78
C ALA A 450 17.14 19.97 -5.05
N PHE A 451 15.85 19.62 -5.00
CA PHE A 451 15.13 19.19 -6.19
C PHE A 451 15.10 20.29 -7.26
N ILE A 452 14.78 21.54 -6.89
CA ILE A 452 14.65 22.64 -7.86
C ILE A 452 15.97 22.93 -8.57
N ASP A 453 17.09 22.94 -7.83
CA ASP A 453 18.43 23.13 -8.41
C ASP A 453 18.78 22.04 -9.43
N LYS A 454 18.50 20.77 -9.09
CA LYS A 454 18.74 19.65 -10.03
C LYS A 454 17.77 19.67 -11.21
N TRP A 455 16.51 20.01 -10.97
CA TRP A 455 15.45 20.02 -11.98
C TRP A 455 15.62 21.15 -13.00
N SER A 456 16.02 22.37 -12.58
CA SER A 456 16.20 23.48 -13.50
C SER A 456 17.29 23.20 -14.55
N LYS A 457 18.33 22.47 -14.14
CA LYS A 457 19.45 22.04 -15.00
C LYS A 457 19.08 20.96 -16.03
N LEU A 458 17.90 20.34 -15.95
CA LEU A 458 17.47 19.34 -16.92
C LEU A 458 17.12 19.96 -18.27
N PRO A 459 17.49 19.32 -19.40
CA PRO A 459 17.01 19.73 -20.71
C PRO A 459 15.53 19.30 -20.94
N PRO A 460 14.73 20.07 -21.71
CA PRO A 460 15.07 21.33 -22.35
C PRO A 460 15.01 22.51 -21.38
N MET A 461 15.75 23.57 -21.69
CA MET A 461 15.60 24.85 -20.99
C MET A 461 14.25 25.48 -21.36
N PHE A 462 13.57 26.06 -20.37
CA PHE A 462 12.26 26.71 -20.51
C PHE A 462 12.35 28.23 -20.72
N THR A 463 13.52 28.83 -20.52
CA THR A 463 13.78 30.28 -20.65
C THR A 463 13.17 30.92 -21.91
N GLU A 464 13.34 30.29 -23.07
CA GLU A 464 12.87 30.82 -24.37
C GLU A 464 11.63 30.09 -24.91
N MET A 465 11.00 29.24 -24.10
CA MET A 465 9.90 28.38 -24.53
C MET A 465 8.56 28.91 -24.01
N ASP A 466 7.57 29.06 -24.90
CA ASP A 466 6.20 29.35 -24.47
C ASP A 466 5.59 28.11 -23.82
N LEU A 467 5.44 28.14 -22.49
CA LEU A 467 4.89 27.05 -21.71
C LEU A 467 3.35 27.04 -21.66
N THR A 468 2.66 28.00 -22.27
CA THR A 468 1.19 28.09 -22.27
C THR A 468 0.52 26.80 -22.80
N PRO A 469 0.96 26.20 -23.92
CA PRO A 469 0.36 24.95 -24.40
C PRO A 469 0.59 23.78 -23.43
N ALA A 470 1.77 23.73 -22.79
CA ALA A 470 2.10 22.69 -21.83
C ALA A 470 1.28 22.82 -20.55
N ALA A 471 1.14 24.03 -20.01
CA ALA A 471 0.31 24.32 -18.85
C ALA A 471 -1.18 24.04 -19.12
N TYR A 472 -1.68 24.43 -20.29
CA TYR A 472 -3.06 24.13 -20.70
C TYR A 472 -3.31 22.62 -20.79
N LEU A 473 -2.38 21.87 -21.41
CA LEU A 473 -2.44 20.42 -21.46
C LEU A 473 -2.47 19.82 -20.06
N SER A 474 -1.63 20.29 -19.13
CA SER A 474 -1.60 19.79 -17.76
C SER A 474 -2.87 20.09 -16.96
N ARG A 475 -3.51 21.24 -17.18
CA ARG A 475 -4.78 21.61 -16.52
C ARG A 475 -5.96 20.75 -16.98
N GLU A 476 -6.04 20.42 -18.27
CA GLU A 476 -7.15 19.62 -18.82
C GLU A 476 -6.93 18.11 -18.74
N SER A 477 -5.68 17.66 -18.83
CA SER A 477 -5.34 16.26 -18.62
C SER A 477 -5.28 16.01 -17.11
N ILE A 478 -6.42 15.62 -16.54
CA ILE A 478 -6.65 15.19 -15.14
C ILE A 478 -5.51 15.66 -14.24
N PRO A 479 -5.63 16.79 -13.51
CA PRO A 479 -4.68 17.07 -12.46
C PRO A 479 -4.72 15.89 -11.48
N MET A 480 -3.80 14.95 -11.62
CA MET A 480 -3.54 13.90 -10.64
C MET A 480 -2.88 14.48 -9.38
N GLY A 481 -2.63 15.80 -9.36
CA GLY A 481 -2.46 16.57 -8.13
C GLY A 481 -3.77 16.82 -7.37
N ALA A 482 -4.93 16.68 -8.03
CA ALA A 482 -6.26 16.88 -7.45
C ALA A 482 -7.14 15.61 -7.44
N VAL A 483 -6.64 14.49 -7.99
CA VAL A 483 -7.26 13.17 -7.79
C VAL A 483 -6.37 12.42 -6.82
N ASN A 484 -6.46 12.80 -5.54
CA ASN A 484 -5.85 12.12 -4.41
C ASN A 484 -4.40 11.67 -4.69
N ALA A 485 -3.42 12.50 -4.29
CA ALA A 485 -2.23 11.91 -3.68
C ALA A 485 -2.75 10.77 -2.81
N VAL A 486 -2.27 9.55 -3.05
CA VAL A 486 -2.81 8.33 -2.47
C VAL A 486 -2.59 8.43 -0.98
N MET A 487 -3.53 9.11 -0.33
CA MET A 487 -3.62 9.23 1.10
C MET A 487 -3.79 7.80 1.56
N SER A 488 -3.01 7.41 2.57
CA SER A 488 -3.34 6.20 3.30
C SER A 488 -4.80 6.28 3.76
N GLY A 489 -5.40 5.13 4.09
CA GLY A 489 -6.72 5.15 4.71
C GLY A 489 -6.75 6.02 5.98
N ALA A 490 -5.61 6.14 6.67
CA ALA A 490 -5.44 6.99 7.85
C ALA A 490 -5.53 8.48 7.50
N ALA A 491 -4.80 8.95 6.49
CA ALA A 491 -4.87 10.34 6.04
C ALA A 491 -6.26 10.71 5.52
N GLN A 492 -6.93 9.83 4.77
CA GLN A 492 -8.30 10.10 4.30
C GLN A 492 -9.27 10.23 5.48
N LYS A 493 -9.20 9.29 6.42
CA LYS A 493 -10.02 9.31 7.64
C LYS A 493 -9.73 10.56 8.48
N LEU A 494 -8.46 10.96 8.59
CA LEU A 494 -8.06 12.17 9.30
C LEU A 494 -8.63 13.43 8.61
N VAL A 495 -8.58 13.52 7.28
CA VAL A 495 -9.25 14.62 6.54
C VAL A 495 -10.73 14.67 6.88
N GLU A 496 -11.44 13.55 6.82
CA GLU A 496 -12.87 13.50 7.14
C GLU A 496 -13.17 13.93 8.58
N GLU A 497 -12.39 13.45 9.55
CA GLU A 497 -12.56 13.74 10.98
C GLU A 497 -12.25 15.21 11.30
N LEU A 498 -11.18 15.75 10.69
CA LEU A 498 -10.82 17.16 10.83
C LEU A 498 -11.84 18.07 10.14
N MET A 499 -12.39 17.69 8.98
CA MET A 499 -13.46 18.43 8.31
C MET A 499 -14.76 18.50 9.14
N LYS A 500 -15.05 17.45 9.92
CA LYS A 500 -16.23 17.40 10.80
C LYS A 500 -16.03 18.20 12.11
N GLN A 501 -14.81 18.68 12.39
CA GLN A 501 -14.50 19.37 13.64
C GLN A 501 -15.16 20.76 13.73
N LYS A 502 -16.01 20.93 14.75
CA LYS A 502 -16.72 22.20 15.02
C LYS A 502 -16.10 23.05 16.14
N VAL A 503 -15.31 22.43 17.01
CA VAL A 503 -14.77 23.03 18.25
C VAL A 503 -13.25 23.19 18.15
N ARG A 504 -12.68 24.17 18.85
CA ARG A 504 -11.23 24.47 18.85
C ARG A 504 -10.36 23.33 19.38
N VAL A 505 -10.83 22.62 20.39
CA VAL A 505 -10.10 21.55 21.06
C VAL A 505 -10.89 20.26 20.88
N SER A 506 -10.21 19.22 20.42
CA SER A 506 -10.76 17.87 20.31
C SER A 506 -9.68 16.88 20.73
N GLY A 507 -9.90 16.19 21.85
CA GLY A 507 -8.97 15.15 22.33
C GLY A 507 -8.91 13.96 21.37
N VAL A 508 -10.01 13.68 20.66
CA VAL A 508 -10.09 12.62 19.65
C VAL A 508 -9.23 12.98 18.43
N ASN A 509 -9.40 14.19 17.89
CA ASN A 509 -8.66 14.61 16.70
C ASN A 509 -7.20 14.94 17.01
N SER A 510 -6.87 15.41 18.22
CA SER A 510 -5.46 15.55 18.63
C SER A 510 -4.75 14.20 18.68
N THR A 511 -5.45 13.16 19.15
CA THR A 511 -4.92 11.79 19.16
C THR A 511 -4.78 11.27 17.73
N ALA A 512 -5.80 11.46 16.88
CA ALA A 512 -5.78 11.05 15.47
C ALA A 512 -4.65 11.72 14.67
N ILE A 513 -4.34 12.99 14.96
CA ILE A 513 -3.18 13.69 14.38
C ILE A 513 -1.89 13.00 14.84
N THR A 514 -1.69 12.82 16.16
CA THR A 514 -0.45 12.20 16.68
C THR A 514 -0.21 10.76 16.25
N THR A 515 -1.27 10.05 15.84
CA THR A 515 -1.19 8.66 15.33
C THR A 515 -1.00 8.58 13.82
N THR A 516 -1.15 9.70 13.11
CA THR A 516 -0.91 9.75 11.66
C THR A 516 0.57 10.04 11.43
N PRO A 517 1.25 9.37 10.48
CA PRO A 517 2.65 9.68 10.15
C PRO A 517 2.80 11.15 9.74
N LYS A 518 3.86 11.81 10.23
CA LYS A 518 4.09 13.25 9.96
C LYS A 518 4.28 13.53 8.47
N GLU A 519 4.79 12.55 7.73
CA GLU A 519 5.00 12.58 6.28
C GLU A 519 3.67 12.79 5.52
N GLU A 520 2.55 12.34 6.09
CA GLU A 520 1.23 12.47 5.48
C GLU A 520 0.51 13.76 5.85
N TYR A 521 0.99 14.51 6.85
CA TYR A 521 0.32 15.72 7.33
C TYR A 521 0.12 16.76 6.22
N MET A 522 1.11 16.92 5.33
CA MET A 522 0.99 17.82 4.19
C MET A 522 -0.09 17.37 3.21
N SER A 523 -0.18 16.06 2.95
CA SER A 523 -1.26 15.51 2.13
C SER A 523 -2.62 15.78 2.79
N VAL A 524 -2.75 15.55 4.10
CA VAL A 524 -3.97 15.83 4.88
C VAL A 524 -4.34 17.30 4.81
N MET A 525 -3.37 18.20 4.98
CA MET A 525 -3.58 19.64 4.88
C MET A 525 -4.02 20.05 3.48
N ASP A 526 -3.40 19.51 2.44
CA ASP A 526 -3.81 19.75 1.05
C ASP A 526 -5.24 19.28 0.80
N GLY A 527 -5.61 18.10 1.30
CA GLY A 527 -6.98 17.58 1.22
C GLY A 527 -8.00 18.46 1.96
N LEU A 528 -7.65 18.99 3.13
CA LEU A 528 -8.50 19.95 3.86
C LEU A 528 -8.69 21.25 3.05
N ILE A 529 -7.60 21.80 2.50
CA ILE A 529 -7.63 23.02 1.70
C ILE A 529 -8.43 22.82 0.42
N GLU A 530 -8.31 21.68 -0.26
CA GLU A 530 -9.12 21.37 -1.44
C GLU A 530 -10.61 21.31 -1.12
N ASN A 531 -10.99 20.67 -0.01
CA ASN A 531 -12.37 20.67 0.45
C ASN A 531 -12.86 22.09 0.80
N PHE A 532 -12.01 22.93 1.38
CA PHE A 532 -12.35 24.33 1.65
C PHE A 532 -12.51 25.17 0.37
N LYS A 533 -11.75 24.89 -0.69
CA LYS A 533 -11.89 25.59 -1.99
C LYS A 533 -13.26 25.36 -2.65
N LEU A 534 -13.96 24.28 -2.30
CA LEU A 534 -15.32 24.01 -2.78
C LEU A 534 -16.37 24.93 -2.13
N ILE A 535 -16.00 25.64 -1.07
CA ILE A 535 -16.90 26.52 -0.32
C ILE A 535 -16.98 27.89 -1.03
N GLY A 536 -18.16 28.20 -1.57
CA GLY A 536 -18.42 29.44 -2.29
C GLY A 536 -18.75 30.64 -1.39
N ASP A 537 -19.18 30.41 -0.15
CA ASP A 537 -19.56 31.46 0.81
C ASP A 537 -18.72 31.37 2.09
N TRP A 538 -18.02 32.47 2.40
CA TRP A 538 -17.10 32.60 3.53
C TRP A 538 -17.60 33.57 4.60
N THR A 539 -18.84 34.07 4.47
CA THR A 539 -19.46 34.97 5.46
C THR A 539 -19.51 34.33 6.86
N GLU A 540 -19.82 33.04 6.90
CA GLU A 540 -19.71 32.20 8.09
C GLU A 540 -18.42 31.36 8.07
N ARG A 541 -17.94 30.99 9.26
CA ARG A 541 -16.79 30.11 9.37
C ARG A 541 -17.19 28.69 8.95
N PRO A 542 -16.50 28.07 7.98
CA PRO A 542 -16.83 26.71 7.61
C PRO A 542 -16.45 25.69 8.69
N THR A 543 -17.21 24.60 8.72
CA THR A 543 -16.88 23.42 9.53
C THR A 543 -15.55 22.82 9.07
N GLY A 544 -14.70 22.46 10.03
CA GLY A 544 -13.38 21.87 9.74
C GLY A 544 -12.20 22.83 9.85
N ILE A 545 -12.42 24.15 9.82
CA ILE A 545 -11.35 25.15 9.99
C ILE A 545 -10.56 24.93 11.28
N TYR A 546 -11.22 24.53 12.37
CA TYR A 546 -10.51 24.22 13.61
C TYR A 546 -9.75 22.90 13.58
N GLY A 547 -10.17 21.94 12.76
CA GLY A 547 -9.37 20.74 12.49
C GLY A 547 -8.09 21.09 11.73
N ALA A 548 -8.18 21.94 10.72
CA ALA A 548 -7.01 22.44 9.98
C ALA A 548 -6.06 23.23 10.90
N VAL A 549 -6.58 24.12 11.75
CA VAL A 549 -5.75 24.84 12.74
C VAL A 549 -5.09 23.89 13.73
N LEU A 550 -5.77 22.80 14.13
CA LEU A 550 -5.22 21.80 15.04
C LEU A 550 -4.03 21.06 14.42
N LEU A 551 -4.14 20.67 13.14
CA LEU A 551 -3.06 20.04 12.38
C LEU A 551 -1.90 21.02 12.15
N ALA A 552 -2.21 22.26 11.77
CA ALA A 552 -1.23 23.33 11.58
C ALA A 552 -0.37 23.60 12.83
N LYS A 553 -0.89 23.37 14.04
CA LYS A 553 -0.10 23.53 15.28
C LYS A 553 0.91 22.42 15.54
N GLN A 554 0.80 21.29 14.83
CA GLN A 554 1.67 20.13 15.04
C GLN A 554 2.82 20.06 14.03
N ASP A 555 2.75 20.85 12.94
CA ASP A 555 3.74 20.86 11.88
C ASP A 555 3.81 22.24 11.19
N ASP A 556 5.03 22.77 11.09
CA ASP A 556 5.28 24.12 10.58
C ASP A 556 4.92 24.27 9.10
N LYS A 557 5.10 23.20 8.30
CA LYS A 557 4.77 23.23 6.87
C LYS A 557 3.25 23.29 6.68
N CYS A 558 2.51 22.52 7.46
CA CYS A 558 1.05 22.58 7.51
C CYS A 558 0.55 23.95 7.98
N CYS A 559 1.22 24.55 8.97
CA CYS A 559 0.93 25.91 9.43
C CYS A 559 1.06 26.92 8.30
N LEU A 560 2.22 26.93 7.63
CA LEU A 560 2.49 27.84 6.52
C LEU A 560 1.51 27.66 5.37
N SER A 561 1.19 26.40 5.02
CA SER A 561 0.26 26.06 3.95
C SER A 561 -1.16 26.59 4.23
N LEU A 562 -1.68 26.34 5.43
CA LEU A 562 -2.98 26.83 5.86
C LEU A 562 -3.00 28.36 5.94
N LEU A 563 -1.93 28.97 6.44
CA LEU A 563 -1.82 30.42 6.62
C LEU A 563 -1.83 31.13 5.26
N THR A 564 -1.11 30.59 4.27
CA THR A 564 -1.14 31.06 2.88
C THR A 564 -2.53 30.97 2.29
N PHE A 565 -3.21 29.83 2.44
CA PHE A 565 -4.58 29.66 1.97
C PHE A 565 -5.54 30.65 2.63
N LEU A 566 -5.51 30.77 3.96
CA LEU A 566 -6.38 31.68 4.70
C LEU A 566 -6.15 33.16 4.35
N LYS A 567 -4.91 33.57 4.04
CA LYS A 567 -4.59 34.93 3.57
C LYS A 567 -5.13 35.24 2.17
N SER A 568 -5.38 34.21 1.36
CA SER A 568 -5.98 34.37 0.02
C SER A 568 -7.50 34.61 0.07
N LEU A 569 -8.15 34.35 1.20
CA LEU A 569 -9.60 34.47 1.36
C LEU A 569 -10.05 35.94 1.54
N PRO A 570 -11.32 36.27 1.21
CA PRO A 570 -11.91 37.56 1.52
C PRO A 570 -11.83 37.87 3.02
N ARG A 571 -11.65 39.15 3.39
CA ARG A 571 -11.55 39.55 4.80
C ARG A 571 -12.84 39.28 5.56
N GLN A 572 -12.77 38.44 6.59
CA GLN A 572 -13.91 38.07 7.43
C GLN A 572 -13.61 38.25 8.93
N ARG A 573 -14.65 38.55 9.73
CA ARG A 573 -14.50 38.82 11.17
C ARG A 573 -13.95 37.63 11.95
N TRP A 574 -14.31 36.42 11.58
CA TRP A 574 -13.88 35.18 12.23
C TRP A 574 -12.44 34.76 11.85
N LEU A 575 -11.89 35.31 10.77
CA LEU A 575 -10.60 34.94 10.18
C LEU A 575 -9.41 35.58 10.93
N ASN A 576 -9.55 36.84 11.33
CA ASN A 576 -8.47 37.60 12.01
C ASN A 576 -7.92 36.94 13.29
N PRO A 577 -8.75 36.37 14.19
CA PRO A 577 -8.24 35.67 15.37
C PRO A 577 -7.43 34.41 15.02
N ILE A 578 -7.79 33.70 13.95
CA ILE A 578 -7.11 32.47 13.51
C ILE A 578 -5.78 32.82 12.84
N LEU A 579 -5.74 33.86 12.01
CA LEU A 579 -4.50 34.33 11.41
C LEU A 579 -3.48 34.74 12.48
N LYS A 580 -3.90 35.50 13.50
CA LYS A 580 -3.03 35.87 14.63
C LYS A 580 -2.53 34.66 15.42
N GLU A 581 -3.38 33.64 15.57
CA GLU A 581 -3.04 32.41 16.28
C GLU A 581 -1.98 31.61 15.52
N LEU A 582 -2.13 31.44 14.21
CA LEU A 582 -1.16 30.75 13.36
C LEU A 582 0.15 31.55 13.23
N GLU A 583 0.10 32.88 13.14
CA GLU A 583 1.29 33.75 13.10
C GLU A 583 2.07 33.81 14.43
N GLY A 584 1.40 33.52 15.55
CA GLY A 584 1.99 33.49 16.89
C GLY A 584 2.56 32.14 17.30
N THR A 585 2.39 31.10 16.48
CA THR A 585 2.99 29.78 16.68
C THR A 585 4.38 29.83 16.08
N LYS A 586 5.38 30.26 16.87
CA LYS A 586 6.80 30.32 16.51
C LYS A 586 7.60 29.38 17.36
#